data_AF-A0A345DYG6-F1
#
_entry.id   AF-A0A345DYG6-F1
#
_cell.length_a   1.000
_cell.length_b   1.000
_cell.length_c   1.000
_cell.angle_alpha   90.00
_cell.angle_beta   90.00
_cell.angle_gamma   90.00
#
_symmetry.space_group_name_H-M   'P 1'
#
loop_
_entity.id
_entity.type
_entity.pdbx_description
1 polymer ?
#
loop_
_entity_poly.entity_id
_entity_poly.type
_entity_poly.pdbx_seq_one_letter_code
_entity_poly.pdbx_strand_id
1 'polypeptide(L)'
;MTTLKRTPGPAARSAFRLGILAAGIVGLAALGAGYLGGVLTTTTALYVLFALFPIYLVLVASVLSVWLGYDKDATDLRPVYR
;
A
#
# COMPACT_ATOMS: atom_id res chain seq x y z
N MET A 1 -21.32 15.04 -11.66
CA MET A 1 -19.93 15.34 -12.08
C MET A 1 -19.44 14.15 -12.88
N THR A 2 -19.09 14.35 -14.15
CA THR A 2 -18.53 13.28 -15.01
C THR A 2 -17.06 13.10 -14.69
N THR A 3 -16.72 12.13 -13.85
CA THR A 3 -15.34 11.72 -13.61
C THR A 3 -14.81 11.14 -14.92
N LEU A 4 -13.89 11.86 -15.58
CA LEU A 4 -13.20 11.35 -16.76
C LEU A 4 -12.45 10.09 -16.35
N LYS A 5 -12.91 8.94 -16.83
CA LYS A 5 -12.31 7.62 -16.59
C LYS A 5 -10.91 7.57 -17.21
N ARG A 6 -9.91 8.02 -16.45
CA ARG A 6 -8.52 8.02 -16.86
C ARG A 6 -7.90 6.72 -16.37
N THR A 7 -7.80 5.74 -17.26
CA THR A 7 -7.05 4.51 -16.97
C THR A 7 -5.65 4.89 -16.49
N PRO A 8 -5.20 4.42 -15.31
CA PRO A 8 -3.91 4.81 -14.76
C PRO A 8 -2.79 4.46 -15.75
N GLY A 9 -2.10 5.50 -16.24
CA GLY A 9 -1.04 5.38 -17.23
C GLY A 9 0.28 4.89 -16.63
N PRO A 10 1.34 4.78 -17.45
CA PRO A 10 2.67 4.32 -17.02
C PRO A 10 3.25 5.07 -15.81
N ALA A 11 2.92 6.36 -15.66
CA ALA A 11 3.32 7.18 -14.51
C ALA A 11 2.68 6.74 -13.20
N ALA A 12 1.42 6.30 -13.21
CA ALA A 12 0.76 5.76 -12.01
C ALA A 12 1.43 4.44 -11.58
N ARG A 13 1.83 3.60 -12.54
CA ARG A 13 2.54 2.35 -12.26
C ARG A 13 3.91 2.59 -11.64
N SER A 14 4.68 3.55 -12.14
CA SER A 14 5.99 3.89 -11.55
C SER A 14 5.83 4.53 -10.17
N ALA A 15 4.85 5.42 -9.99
CA ALA A 15 4.53 6.03 -8.70
C ALA A 15 4.11 4.99 -7.66
N PHE A 16 3.26 4.02 -8.03
CA PHE A 16 2.87 2.92 -7.14
C PHE A 16 4.09 2.11 -6.69
N ARG A 17 4.95 1.72 -7.63
CA ARG A 17 6.15 0.93 -7.33
C ARG A 17 7.11 1.68 -6.40
N LEU A 18 7.33 2.96 -6.67
CA LEU A 18 8.17 3.82 -5.81
C LEU A 18 7.52 4.03 -4.44
N GLY A 19 6.20 4.22 -4.38
CA GLY A 19 5.47 4.38 -3.12
C GLY A 19 5.57 3.15 -2.23
N ILE A 20 5.41 1.95 -2.78
CA ILE A 20 5.57 0.68 -2.04
C ILE A 20 7.03 0.50 -1.57
N LEU A 21 8.01 0.79 -2.42
CA LEU A 21 9.43 0.73 -2.02
C LEU A 21 9.74 1.70 -0.88
N ALA A 22 9.29 2.96 -1.00
CA ALA A 22 9.47 3.98 0.01
C ALA A 22 8.80 3.59 1.34
N ALA A 23 7.56 3.10 1.29
CA ALA A 23 6.85 2.61 2.47
C ALA A 23 7.55 1.42 3.12
N GLY A 24 8.08 0.48 2.33
CA GLY A 24 8.89 -0.63 2.83
C GLY A 24 10.13 -0.15 3.59
N ILE A 25 10.87 0.81 3.01
CA ILE A 25 12.06 1.40 3.64
C ILE A 25 11.67 2.13 4.94
N VAL A 26 10.62 2.96 4.90
CA VAL A 26 10.15 3.71 6.08
C VAL A 26 9.71 2.76 7.19
N GLY A 27 8.93 1.73 6.87
CA GLY A 27 8.46 0.76 7.86
C GLY A 27 9.61 -0.05 8.48
N LEU A 28 10.60 -0.48 7.70
CA LEU A 28 11.78 -1.17 8.22
C LEU A 28 12.67 -0.24 9.06
N ALA A 29 12.83 1.01 8.64
CA ALA A 29 13.58 2.00 9.41
C ALA A 29 12.91 2.28 10.77
N ALA A 30 11.58 2.43 10.79
CA ALA A 30 10.82 2.63 12.02
C ALA A 30 10.92 1.41 12.95
N LEU A 31 10.81 0.19 12.40
CA LEU A 31 10.98 -1.05 13.16
C LEU A 31 12.39 -1.15 13.77
N GLY A 32 13.42 -0.88 12.95
CA GLY A 32 14.82 -0.89 13.40
C GLY A 32 15.10 0.16 14.47
N ALA A 33 14.61 1.39 14.29
CA ALA A 33 14.74 2.45 15.29
C ALA A 33 14.04 2.08 16.61
N GLY A 34 12.84 1.50 16.55
CA GLY A 34 12.12 1.03 17.74
C GLY A 34 12.85 -0.09 18.48
N TYR A 35 13.47 -1.01 17.74
CA TYR A 35 14.27 -2.09 18.33
C TYR A 35 15.57 -1.58 18.96
N LEU A 36 16.33 -0.75 18.24
CA LEU A 36 17.59 -0.18 18.73
C LEU A 36 17.38 0.78 19.91
N GLY A 37 16.24 1.48 19.94
CA GLY A 37 15.83 2.34 21.05
C GLY A 37 15.28 1.57 22.26
N GLY A 38 15.21 0.23 22.21
CA GLY A 38 14.71 -0.60 23.31
C GLY A 38 13.20 -0.55 23.53
N VAL A 39 12.43 0.07 22.61
CA VAL A 39 10.96 0.13 22.65
C VAL A 39 10.36 -1.24 22.33
N LEU A 40 11.02 -2.00 21.46
CA LEU A 40 10.59 -3.32 21.04
C LEU A 40 11.52 -4.39 21.60
N THR A 41 10.94 -5.42 22.20
CA THR A 41 11.66 -6.68 22.45
C THR A 41 11.89 -7.43 21.14
N THR A 42 12.82 -8.38 21.11
CA THR A 42 13.08 -9.21 19.92
C THR A 42 11.82 -9.94 19.47
N THR A 43 11.05 -10.51 20.40
CA THR A 43 9.80 -11.22 20.09
C THR A 43 8.77 -10.29 19.45
N THR A 44 8.59 -9.08 20.00
CA THR A 44 7.66 -8.09 19.44
C THR A 44 8.12 -7.62 18.07
N ALA A 45 9.43 -7.39 17.88
CA ALA A 45 9.98 -6.98 16.59
C ALA A 45 9.76 -8.05 15.51
N LEU A 46 9.95 -9.33 15.83
CA LEU A 46 9.65 -10.45 14.92
C LEU A 46 8.15 -10.53 14.61
N TYR A 47 7.29 -10.38 15.62
CA TYR A 47 5.85 -10.34 15.40
C TYR A 47 5.44 -9.21 14.46
N VAL A 48 5.96 -7.99 14.67
CA VAL A 48 5.70 -6.86 13.77
C VAL A 48 6.19 -7.17 12.36
N LEU A 49 7.41 -7.71 12.21
CA LEU A 49 8.01 -7.99 10.92
C LEU A 49 7.25 -9.06 10.11
N PHE A 50 6.78 -10.13 10.77
CA PHE A 50 6.19 -11.27 10.06
C PHE A 50 4.66 -11.22 9.98
N ALA A 51 3.98 -10.67 11.00
CA ALA A 51 2.52 -10.63 11.03
C ALA A 51 1.96 -9.27 10.61
N LEU A 52 2.53 -8.16 11.13
CA LEU A 52 1.94 -6.83 10.92
C LEU A 52 2.48 -6.12 9.68
N PHE A 53 3.75 -6.30 9.34
CA PHE A 53 4.38 -5.64 8.20
C PHE A 53 3.72 -5.99 6.85
N PRO A 54 3.34 -7.26 6.59
CA PRO A 54 2.58 -7.57 5.37
C PRO A 54 1.23 -6.85 5.32
N ILE A 55 0.51 -6.78 6.44
CA ILE A 55 -0.78 -6.08 6.55
C ILE A 55 -0.59 -4.58 6.30
N TYR A 56 0.44 -4.00 6.90
CA TYR A 56 0.83 -2.61 6.65
C TYR A 56 1.07 -2.32 5.16
N LEU A 57 1.82 -3.18 4.46
CA LEU A 57 2.06 -3.02 3.03
C LEU A 57 0.76 -3.14 2.20
N VAL A 58 -0.16 -4.02 2.58
CA VAL A 58 -1.48 -4.11 1.94
C VAL A 58 -2.27 -2.82 2.14
N LEU A 59 -2.29 -2.25 3.34
CA LEU A 59 -2.97 -0.97 3.60
C LEU A 59 -2.36 0.17 2.79
N VAL A 60 -1.03 0.26 2.74
CA VAL A 60 -0.33 1.24 1.90
C VAL A 60 -0.69 1.04 0.43
N ALA A 61 -0.70 -0.21 -0.05
CA ALA A 61 -1.09 -0.52 -1.42
C ALA A 61 -2.52 -0.06 -1.71
N SER A 62 -3.48 -0.33 -0.82
CA SER A 62 -4.86 0.11 -0.97
C SER A 62 -4.97 1.64 -1.04
N VAL A 63 -4.28 2.36 -0.14
CA VAL A 63 -4.26 3.84 -0.16
C VAL A 63 -3.65 4.36 -1.45
N LEU A 64 -2.51 3.81 -1.89
CA LEU A 64 -1.87 4.19 -3.15
C LEU A 64 -2.74 3.88 -4.36
N SER A 65 -3.46 2.75 -4.36
CA SER A 65 -4.38 2.39 -5.43
C SER A 65 -5.51 3.41 -5.56
N VAL A 66 -6.13 3.81 -4.46
CA VAL A 66 -7.17 4.86 -4.47
C VAL A 66 -6.56 6.19 -4.92
N TRP A 67 -5.43 6.59 -4.35
CA TRP A 67 -4.79 7.88 -4.64
C TRP A 67 -4.33 8.02 -6.10
N LEU A 68 -3.87 6.91 -6.70
CA LEU A 68 -3.42 6.87 -8.10
C LEU A 68 -4.56 6.60 -9.09
N GLY A 69 -5.81 6.49 -8.62
CA GLY A 69 -6.98 6.28 -9.48
C GLY A 69 -7.07 4.87 -10.06
N TYR A 70 -6.51 3.86 -9.38
CA TYR A 70 -6.79 2.45 -9.66
C TYR A 70 -8.17 2.01 -9.15
N ASP A 71 -8.81 2.82 -8.30
CA ASP A 71 -10.16 2.54 -7.83
C ASP A 71 -11.13 2.52 -9.00
N LYS A 72 -11.87 1.42 -9.12
CA LYS A 72 -12.92 1.29 -10.12
C LYS A 72 -14.24 1.56 -9.43
N ASP A 73 -14.97 2.56 -9.90
CA ASP A 73 -16.34 2.80 -9.43
C ASP A 73 -17.18 1.52 -9.58
N ALA A 74 -18.06 1.23 -8.61
CA ALA A 74 -18.99 0.10 -8.67
C ALA A 74 -19.91 0.12 -9.92
N THR A 75 -20.02 1.28 -10.57
CA THR A 75 -20.70 1.48 -11.86
C THR A 75 -19.91 0.96 -13.07
N ASP A 76 -18.65 0.53 -12.92
CA ASP A 76 -17.85 -0.07 -13.99
C ASP A 76 -18.13 -1.58 -14.20
N LEU A 77 -19.02 -2.15 -13.37
CA LEU A 77 -19.55 -3.49 -13.59
C LEU A 77 -20.54 -3.43 -14.76
N ARG A 78 -20.10 -3.82 -15.97
CA ARG A 78 -21.03 -4.03 -17.09
C ARG A 78 -21.85 -5.30 -16.83
N PRO A 79 -23.18 -5.24 -16.90
CA PRO A 79 -24.01 -6.44 -16.77
C PRO A 79 -23.65 -7.42 -17.89
N VAL A 80 -23.29 -8.63 -17.50
CA VAL A 80 -23.07 -9.74 -18.43
C VAL A 80 -24.42 -10.39 -18.69
N TYR A 81 -24.99 -10.16 -19.87
CA TYR A 81 -26.14 -10.92 -20.34
C TYR A 81 -25.68 -12.28 -20.87
N ARG A 82 -26.47 -13.31 -20.60
CA ARG A 82 -26.26 -14.69 -21.04
C ARG A 82 -27.04 -14.98 -22.33
#